data_AF-A0A2D1KSF1-F1
#
_entry.id   AF-A0A2D1KSF1-F1
#
_cell.length_a   1.000
_cell.length_b   1.000
_cell.length_c   1.000
_cell.angle_alpha   90.00
_cell.angle_beta   90.00
_cell.angle_gamma   90.00
#
_symmetry.space_group_name_H-M   'P 1'
#
loop_
_entity.id
_entity.type
_entity.pdbx_description
1 polymer ?
#
loop_
_entity_poly.entity_id
_entity_poly.type
_entity_poly.pdbx_seq_one_letter_code
_entity_poly.pdbx_strand_id
1 'polypeptide(L)'
;MQLLLAAGALDVYFTPIQMKKNRPATKLSVLVAATAREQFVQLLLAHTSTIGVRYQTWQRTVMQRHFEQVTTQYGTVQIKVATYGAIVKRTPEYADCARLAQQHHVPLMAVYQAAWQQVREKEV
;
A
#
# COMPACT_ATOMS: atom_id res chain seq x y z
N MET A 1 9.51 9.52 -5.02
CA MET A 1 8.42 8.63 -4.57
C MET A 1 7.06 9.17 -4.95
N GLN A 2 6.64 10.34 -4.43
CA GLN A 2 5.31 10.91 -4.70
C GLN A 2 5.01 11.07 -6.20
N LEU A 3 5.94 11.61 -6.99
CA LEU A 3 5.83 11.70 -8.45
C LEU A 3 5.49 10.36 -9.10
N LEU A 4 6.17 9.28 -8.70
CA LEU A 4 6.01 7.95 -9.29
C LEU A 4 4.66 7.33 -8.93
N LEU A 5 4.20 7.53 -7.69
CA LEU A 5 2.86 7.11 -7.25
C LEU A 5 1.77 7.89 -8.01
N ALA A 6 1.93 9.20 -8.16
CA ALA A 6 1.01 10.05 -8.94
C ALA A 6 0.98 9.66 -10.44
N ALA A 7 2.11 9.19 -10.97
CA ALA A 7 2.22 8.69 -12.35
C ALA A 7 1.62 7.28 -12.55
N GLY A 8 1.05 6.67 -11.51
CA GLY A 8 0.38 5.36 -11.60
C GLY A 8 1.25 4.16 -11.26
N ALA A 9 2.33 4.33 -10.49
CA ALA A 9 3.08 3.18 -9.96
C ALA A 9 2.16 2.34 -9.06
N LEU A 10 2.26 1.01 -9.20
CA LEU A 10 1.53 0.06 -8.35
C LEU A 10 2.12 0.03 -6.94
N ASP A 11 3.43 0.23 -6.82
CA ASP A 11 4.14 0.38 -5.55
C ASP A 11 5.50 1.05 -5.75
N VAL A 12 6.01 1.71 -4.72
CA VAL A 12 7.33 2.36 -4.70
C VAL A 12 7.95 2.16 -3.33
N TYR A 13 9.13 1.53 -3.29
CA TYR A 13 9.84 1.31 -2.04
C TYR A 13 11.35 1.54 -2.16
N PHE A 14 11.96 1.72 -1.00
CA PHE A 14 13.38 1.97 -0.85
C PHE A 14 14.02 0.85 -0.03
N THR A 15 15.17 0.36 -0.47
CA THR A 15 16.01 -0.55 0.31
C THR A 15 17.34 0.15 0.63
N PRO A 16 17.72 0.32 1.91
CA PRO A 16 19.06 0.79 2.24
C PRO A 16 20.08 -0.26 1.78
N ILE A 17 21.13 0.19 1.10
CA ILE A 17 22.20 -0.67 0.60
C ILE A 17 23.56 0.00 0.83
N GLN A 18 24.62 -0.81 0.91
CA GLN A 18 25.99 -0.32 0.88
C GLN A 18 26.56 -0.48 -0.53
N MET A 19 27.19 0.57 -1.06
CA MET A 19 27.84 0.56 -2.37
C MET A 19 29.36 0.68 -2.27
N LYS A 20 30.05 0.46 -3.39
CA LYS A 20 31.51 0.62 -3.51
C LYS A 20 31.98 1.98 -2.97
N LYS A 21 33.25 2.04 -2.54
CA LYS A 21 33.85 3.22 -1.88
C LYS A 21 33.16 3.57 -0.55
N ASN A 22 32.66 2.56 0.15
CA ASN A 22 32.00 2.69 1.45
C ASN A 22 30.85 3.71 1.48
N ARG A 23 30.04 3.75 0.40
CA ARG A 23 28.97 4.73 0.25
C ARG A 23 27.63 4.14 0.72
N PRO A 24 26.98 4.71 1.76
CA PRO A 24 25.60 4.39 2.04
C PRO A 24 24.73 4.88 0.87
N ALA A 25 23.83 4.04 0.38
CA ALA A 25 22.99 4.34 -0.77
C ALA A 25 21.59 3.75 -0.59
N THR A 26 20.72 4.09 -1.54
CA THR A 26 19.34 3.63 -1.56
C THR A 26 19.02 2.97 -2.89
N LYS A 27 18.55 1.73 -2.86
CA LYS A 27 17.94 1.07 -4.01
C LYS A 27 16.48 1.51 -4.09
N LEU A 28 16.12 2.23 -5.15
CA LEU A 28 14.74 2.51 -5.50
C LEU A 28 14.19 1.34 -6.31
N SER A 29 13.03 0.82 -5.91
CA SER A 29 12.30 -0.20 -6.66
C SER A 29 10.85 0.26 -6.87
N VAL A 30 10.37 0.07 -8.09
CA VAL A 30 9.07 0.55 -8.55
C VAL A 30 8.36 -0.62 -9.20
N LEU A 31 7.15 -0.93 -8.75
CA LEU A 31 6.27 -1.89 -9.40
C LEU A 31 5.32 -1.12 -10.31
N VAL A 32 5.27 -1.51 -11.59
CA VAL A 32 4.45 -0.82 -12.61
C VAL A 32 3.74 -1.85 -13.48
N ALA A 33 2.67 -1.45 -14.15
CA ALA A 33 2.10 -2.26 -15.22
C ALA A 33 3.13 -2.43 -16.36
N ALA A 34 3.16 -3.61 -16.99
CA ALA A 34 4.12 -3.89 -18.06
C ALA A 34 4.04 -2.87 -19.22
N THR A 35 2.82 -2.38 -19.50
CA THR A 35 2.55 -1.35 -20.51
C THR A 35 3.12 0.02 -20.16
N ALA A 36 3.37 0.31 -18.88
CA ALA A 36 3.89 1.60 -18.40
C ALA A 36 5.42 1.64 -18.31
N ARG A 37 6.13 0.57 -18.71
CA ARG A 37 7.58 0.44 -18.56
C ARG A 37 8.33 1.67 -19.08
N GLU A 38 8.07 2.08 -20.32
CA GLU A 38 8.84 3.14 -21.00
C GLU A 38 8.67 4.50 -20.30
N GLN A 39 7.44 4.84 -19.94
CA GLN A 39 7.12 6.04 -19.16
C GLN A 39 7.93 6.07 -17.85
N PHE A 40 8.01 4.96 -17.14
CA PHE A 40 8.72 4.91 -15.86
C PHE A 40 10.24 4.90 -16.01
N VAL A 41 10.78 4.33 -17.09
CA VAL A 41 12.20 4.47 -17.43
C VAL A 41 12.55 5.95 -17.62
N GLN A 42 11.74 6.68 -18.39
CA GLN A 42 11.94 8.13 -18.61
C GLN A 42 11.86 8.92 -17.31
N LEU A 43 10.84 8.68 -16.48
CA LEU A 43 10.69 9.36 -15.18
C LEU A 43 11.89 9.11 -14.26
N LEU A 44 12.40 7.87 -14.19
CA LEU A 44 13.53 7.53 -13.34
C LEU A 44 14.84 8.18 -13.83
N LEU A 45 15.08 8.20 -15.14
CA LEU A 45 16.28 8.81 -15.71
C LEU A 45 16.24 10.35 -15.64
N ALA A 46 15.06 10.96 -15.76
CA ALA A 46 14.91 12.41 -15.70
C ALA A 46 14.98 12.97 -14.26
N HIS A 47 14.47 12.23 -13.27
CA HIS A 47 14.29 12.74 -11.91
C HIS A 47 15.22 12.11 -10.86
N THR A 48 16.18 11.28 -11.29
CA THR A 48 17.20 10.73 -10.39
C THR A 48 18.58 10.87 -11.01
N SER A 49 19.63 10.70 -10.21
CA SER A 49 21.01 10.74 -10.71
C SER A 49 21.46 9.41 -11.35
N THR A 50 20.56 8.45 -11.56
CA THR A 50 20.95 7.15 -12.15
C THR A 50 21.24 7.30 -13.64
N ILE A 51 22.26 6.60 -14.11
CA ILE A 51 22.63 6.58 -15.55
C ILE A 51 21.83 5.49 -16.29
N GLY A 52 21.25 4.54 -15.55
CA GLY A 52 20.49 3.44 -16.12
C GLY A 52 19.57 2.79 -15.11
N VAL A 53 18.62 2.01 -15.63
CA VAL A 53 17.69 1.21 -14.84
C VAL A 53 17.71 -0.23 -15.34
N ARG A 54 17.36 -1.16 -14.46
CA ARG A 54 17.17 -2.58 -14.79
C ARG A 54 15.74 -2.95 -14.45
N TYR A 55 15.10 -3.73 -15.31
CA TYR A 55 13.71 -4.15 -15.15
C TYR A 55 13.53 -5.62 -15.51
N GLN A 56 12.51 -6.24 -14.94
CA GLN A 56 12.10 -7.61 -15.22
C GLN A 56 10.59 -7.75 -14.95
N THR A 57 9.94 -8.64 -15.69
CA THR A 57 8.52 -8.98 -15.47
C THR A 57 8.38 -10.08 -14.44
N TRP A 58 7.47 -9.88 -13.49
CA TRP A 58 7.11 -10.86 -12.48
C TRP A 58 5.66 -11.30 -12.68
N GLN A 59 5.41 -12.60 -12.57
CA GLN A 59 4.04 -13.11 -12.47
C GLN A 59 3.49 -12.84 -11.08
N ARG A 60 2.19 -12.63 -10.97
CA ARG A 60 1.55 -12.32 -9.69
C ARG A 60 0.16 -12.92 -9.59
N THR A 61 -0.11 -13.52 -8.45
CA THR A 61 -1.46 -13.89 -8.02
C THR A 61 -1.98 -12.80 -7.10
N VAL A 62 -3.21 -12.32 -7.35
CA VAL A 62 -3.83 -11.25 -6.57
C VAL A 62 -5.20 -11.74 -6.08
N MET A 63 -5.51 -11.48 -4.81
CA MET A 63 -6.84 -11.75 -4.27
C MET A 63 -7.87 -10.80 -4.91
N GLN A 64 -9.09 -11.28 -5.16
CA GLN A 64 -10.21 -10.39 -5.47
C GLN A 64 -10.48 -9.52 -4.25
N ARG A 65 -10.87 -8.26 -4.45
CA ARG A 65 -11.09 -7.33 -3.34
C ARG A 65 -12.30 -6.46 -3.57
N HIS A 66 -13.07 -6.26 -2.50
CA HIS A 66 -14.12 -5.27 -2.39
C HIS A 66 -14.06 -4.60 -1.02
N PHE A 67 -14.88 -3.57 -0.83
CA PHE A 67 -14.98 -2.85 0.43
C PHE A 67 -16.37 -3.01 1.02
N GLU A 68 -16.40 -3.23 2.32
CA GLU A 68 -17.62 -3.22 3.14
C GLU A 68 -17.52 -2.12 4.19
N GLN A 69 -18.65 -1.68 4.73
CA GLN A 69 -18.67 -0.68 5.80
C GLN A 69 -19.06 -1.31 7.13
N VAL A 70 -18.39 -0.87 8.19
CA VAL A 70 -18.79 -1.11 9.57
C VAL A 70 -18.90 0.21 10.32
N THR A 71 -19.92 0.32 11.15
CA THR A 71 -20.13 1.48 12.01
C THR A 71 -19.53 1.19 13.38
N THR A 72 -18.57 2.00 13.80
CA THR A 72 -17.95 1.90 15.13
C THR A 72 -18.41 3.07 16.00
N GLN A 73 -18.10 3.02 17.30
CA GLN A 73 -18.32 4.16 18.21
C GLN A 73 -17.54 5.43 17.81
N TYR A 74 -16.54 5.30 16.93
CA TYR A 74 -15.76 6.43 16.40
C TYR A 74 -16.22 6.84 14.99
N GLY A 75 -17.24 6.20 14.43
CA GLY A 75 -17.72 6.45 13.06
C GLY A 75 -17.50 5.27 12.11
N THR A 76 -17.82 5.48 10.83
CA THR A 76 -17.77 4.46 9.80
C THR A 76 -16.34 4.20 9.32
N VAL A 77 -15.97 2.92 9.24
CA VAL A 77 -14.68 2.45 8.74
C VAL A 77 -14.90 1.51 7.57
N GLN A 78 -14.18 1.74 6.47
CA GLN A 78 -14.13 0.80 5.35
C GLN A 78 -13.32 -0.44 5.75
N ILE A 79 -13.87 -1.62 5.50
CA ILE A 79 -13.22 -2.91 5.67
C ILE A 79 -12.86 -3.44 4.28
N LYS A 80 -11.56 -3.61 4.05
CA LYS A 80 -11.07 -4.28 2.86
C LYS A 80 -11.29 -5.78 3.02
N VAL A 81 -12.13 -6.36 2.17
CA VAL A 81 -12.36 -7.80 2.09
C VAL A 81 -11.60 -8.34 0.90
N ALA A 82 -10.68 -9.27 1.14
CA ALA A 82 -9.86 -9.91 0.13
C ALA A 82 -10.16 -11.41 0.07
N THR A 83 -10.48 -11.94 -1.10
CA THR A 83 -10.86 -13.33 -1.32
C THR A 83 -10.00 -14.04 -2.37
N TYR A 84 -9.68 -15.31 -2.12
CA TYR A 84 -8.96 -16.17 -3.06
C TYR A 84 -9.29 -17.65 -2.80
N GLY A 85 -10.09 -18.26 -3.67
CA GLY A 85 -10.67 -19.58 -3.38
C GLY A 85 -11.48 -19.54 -2.08
N ALA A 86 -11.20 -20.46 -1.15
CA ALA A 86 -11.83 -20.50 0.16
C ALA A 86 -11.21 -19.52 1.19
N ILE A 87 -10.14 -18.81 0.84
CA ILE A 87 -9.45 -17.89 1.76
C ILE A 87 -10.15 -16.54 1.73
N VAL A 88 -10.56 -16.06 2.91
CA VAL A 88 -11.12 -14.72 3.12
C VAL A 88 -10.29 -14.00 4.18
N LYS A 89 -9.91 -12.75 3.88
CA LYS A 89 -9.27 -11.84 4.83
C LYS A 89 -10.07 -10.54 4.86
N ARG A 90 -10.35 -10.05 6.06
CA ARG A 90 -10.95 -8.74 6.29
C ARG A 90 -9.90 -7.87 6.97
N THR A 91 -9.82 -6.58 6.65
CA THR A 91 -8.84 -5.68 7.27
C THR A 91 -9.38 -4.25 7.27
N PRO A 92 -9.45 -3.58 8.43
CA PRO A 92 -9.85 -2.17 8.47
C PRO A 92 -8.90 -1.28 7.67
N GLU A 93 -9.44 -0.33 6.91
CA GLU A 93 -8.64 0.63 6.14
C GLU A 93 -7.94 1.63 7.06
N TYR A 94 -6.62 1.71 6.89
CA TYR A 94 -5.76 2.54 7.73
C TYR A 94 -6.15 4.02 7.71
N ALA A 95 -6.45 4.55 6.52
CA ALA A 95 -6.74 5.97 6.35
C ALA A 95 -7.99 6.40 7.15
N ASP A 96 -9.03 5.57 7.16
CA ASP A 96 -10.22 5.81 7.98
C ASP A 96 -9.90 5.72 9.47
N CYS A 97 -9.23 4.65 9.88
CA CYS A 97 -8.84 4.48 11.29
C CYS A 97 -7.98 5.65 11.79
N ALA A 98 -7.01 6.11 10.99
CA ALA A 98 -6.14 7.23 11.32
C ALA A 98 -6.89 8.56 11.39
N ARG A 99 -7.77 8.83 10.43
CA ARG A 99 -8.62 10.02 10.42
C ARG A 99 -9.52 10.07 11.65
N LEU A 100 -10.21 8.98 11.96
CA LEU A 100 -11.09 8.90 13.13
C LEU A 100 -10.32 9.00 14.44
N ALA A 101 -9.14 8.36 14.53
CA ALA A 101 -8.27 8.47 15.69
C ALA A 101 -7.86 9.92 15.97
N GLN A 102 -7.49 10.67 14.92
CA GLN A 102 -7.19 12.09 15.03
C GLN A 102 -8.41 12.92 15.43
N GLN A 103 -9.56 12.71 14.78
CA GLN A 103 -10.80 13.45 15.07
C GLN A 103 -11.28 13.26 16.51
N HIS A 104 -11.19 12.05 17.03
CA HIS A 104 -11.65 11.70 18.38
C HIS A 104 -10.56 11.78 19.45
N HIS A 105 -9.32 12.15 19.08
CA HIS A 105 -8.16 12.22 19.99
C HIS A 105 -7.90 10.90 20.75
N VAL A 106 -8.03 9.77 20.05
CA VAL A 106 -7.81 8.43 20.61
C VAL A 106 -6.64 7.71 19.91
N PRO A 107 -6.03 6.70 20.55
CA PRO A 107 -5.02 5.88 19.87
C PRO A 107 -5.58 5.19 18.63
N LEU A 108 -4.80 5.15 17.55
CA LEU A 108 -5.14 4.44 16.30
C LEU A 108 -5.64 3.01 16.55
N MET A 109 -4.98 2.31 17.48
CA MET A 109 -5.31 0.92 17.80
C MET A 109 -6.71 0.76 18.41
N ALA A 110 -7.20 1.77 19.13
CA ALA A 110 -8.56 1.74 19.69
C ALA A 110 -9.62 1.74 18.56
N VAL A 111 -9.40 2.53 17.50
CA VAL A 111 -10.28 2.56 16.32
C VAL A 111 -10.20 1.25 15.54
N TYR A 112 -8.99 0.72 15.33
CA TYR A 112 -8.80 -0.59 14.71
C TYR A 112 -9.55 -1.70 15.44
N GLN A 113 -9.40 -1.76 16.77
CA GLN A 113 -10.05 -2.78 17.59
C GLN A 113 -11.58 -2.68 17.52
N ALA A 114 -12.13 -1.46 17.57
CA ALA A 114 -13.57 -1.25 17.41
C ALA A 114 -14.07 -1.71 16.03
N ALA A 115 -13.32 -1.43 14.96
CA ALA A 115 -13.66 -1.92 13.62
C ALA A 115 -13.60 -3.46 13.54
N TRP A 116 -12.59 -4.08 14.17
CA TRP A 116 -12.46 -5.53 14.23
C TRP A 116 -13.58 -6.22 15.01
N GLN A 117 -14.08 -5.62 16.09
CA GLN A 117 -15.22 -6.14 16.84
C GLN A 117 -16.46 -6.21 15.94
N GLN A 118 -16.74 -5.14 15.19
CA GLN A 118 -17.87 -5.10 14.27
C GLN A 118 -17.75 -6.10 13.10
N VAL A 119 -16.53 -6.36 12.64
CA VAL A 119 -16.29 -7.41 11.63
C VAL A 119 -16.64 -8.80 12.17
N ARG A 120 -16.27 -9.10 13.43
CA ARG A 120 -16.56 -10.40 14.07
C ARG A 120 -18.03 -10.60 14.36
N GLU A 121 -18.75 -9.55 14.74
CA GLU A 121 -20.19 -9.61 15.00
C GLU A 121 -21.01 -9.94 13.75
N LYS A 122 -20.54 -9.54 12.56
CA LYS A 122 -21.19 -9.92 11.29
C LYS A 122 -20.95 -11.38 10.85
N GLU A 123 -20.02 -12.09 11.51
CA GLU A 123 -19.71 -13.50 11.19
C GLU A 123 -20.52 -14.50 12.03
N VAL A 124 -21.27 -14.03 13.03
CA VAL A 124 -22.19 -14.81 13.89
C VAL A 124 -23.63 -14.61 13.45
#